data_AF-A0A7X1P4B4-F1
#
_entry.id   AF-A0A7X1P4B4-F1
#
_cell.length_a   1.000
_cell.length_b   1.000
_cell.length_c   1.000
_cell.angle_alpha   90.00
_cell.angle_beta   90.00
_cell.angle_gamma   90.00
#
_symmetry.space_group_name_H-M   'P 1'
#
loop_
_entity.id
_entity.type
_entity.pdbx_description
1 polymer ?
#
loop_
_entity_poly.entity_id
_entity_poly.type
_entity_poly.pdbx_seq_one_letter_code
_entity_poly.pdbx_strand_id
1 'polypeptide(L)'
;MVDDPSGYVDVLRGDPKLRRKAETVLKARLKLWEEAKQLARKAEGTELSVPEPGPAPTLDDVLADHERQRLFRIIEDLVLWENTTNEMVLQAARDEIWQSWRRTCAEYADHPRAKELFDRNKLPAFHDPFAGGGALPLEAQRLGLEAYASDLNPVAVLINKAMIEIPPKFAGKPPVNPDAQREKAQMDKSWRGAQGLAEDVRYYGKWMRDEAEKCIGHLYPKIEITAEMAKDRPDLKPYVDRKLTVIAWLWARTVKSPNPAFAQVDVPLASTFMLSTKAGKEAYVEPVIEDGGYRFTVKVGKPRDAEGAKNGTKLSRGANFRCLMSGTPIAGDYIKTEGKAGGMGARLMAVVAEGDRGRVYLAPTVEHEAVTSKAKPEWKPEGAFVEDARAFTPCIYGIKEWQHLFSDRQLVALTTFTDLLGNACERVCRDGISAGLVDDPQLLHEGGVSASAYAEAIRLYLGQLSA
;
A
#
# COMPACT_ATOMS: atom_id res chain seq x y z
N MET A 1 -16.40 22.66 1.51
CA MET A 1 -17.20 23.17 2.65
C MET A 1 -16.82 24.58 3.07
N VAL A 2 -15.90 25.28 2.38
CA VAL A 2 -15.58 26.67 2.69
C VAL A 2 -16.23 27.56 1.65
N ASP A 3 -17.04 28.52 2.09
CA ASP A 3 -17.76 29.46 1.23
C ASP A 3 -16.79 30.41 0.52
N ASP A 4 -17.15 30.88 -0.69
CA ASP A 4 -16.43 31.99 -1.33
C ASP A 4 -16.59 33.26 -0.47
N PRO A 5 -15.48 33.91 -0.03
CA PRO A 5 -15.52 35.17 0.72
C PRO A 5 -16.44 36.25 0.14
N SER A 6 -16.62 36.26 -1.17
CA SER A 6 -17.50 37.21 -1.86
C SER A 6 -18.97 37.05 -1.46
N GLY A 7 -19.38 35.86 -1.00
CA GLY A 7 -20.75 35.56 -0.59
C GLY A 7 -21.13 36.00 0.83
N TYR A 8 -20.16 36.42 1.66
CA TYR A 8 -20.40 36.79 3.06
C TYR A 8 -19.66 38.06 3.49
N VAL A 9 -19.43 39.00 2.56
CA VAL A 9 -18.74 40.27 2.81
C VAL A 9 -19.40 41.12 3.90
N ASP A 10 -20.72 41.01 4.09
CA ASP A 10 -21.43 41.70 5.17
C ASP A 10 -20.96 41.24 6.56
N VAL A 11 -20.67 39.94 6.71
CA VAL A 11 -20.09 39.38 7.94
C VAL A 11 -18.66 39.92 8.13
N LEU A 12 -17.85 39.95 7.07
CA LEU A 12 -16.48 40.47 7.10
C LEU A 12 -16.43 41.96 7.46
N ARG A 13 -17.39 42.75 6.96
CA ARG A 13 -17.53 44.18 7.27
C ARG A 13 -17.81 44.43 8.75
N GLY A 14 -18.43 43.45 9.42
CA GLY A 14 -18.71 43.47 10.85
C GLY A 14 -17.46 43.43 11.74
N ASP A 15 -16.31 42.98 11.24
CA ASP A 15 -15.03 43.00 11.98
C ASP A 15 -14.33 44.38 11.82
N PRO A 16 -14.24 45.20 12.90
CA PRO A 16 -13.65 46.53 12.81
C PRO A 16 -12.16 46.52 12.45
N LYS A 17 -11.42 45.48 12.85
CA LYS A 17 -9.98 45.36 12.56
C LYS A 17 -9.77 45.01 11.09
N LEU A 18 -10.54 44.05 10.57
CA LEU A 18 -10.45 43.63 9.18
C LEU A 18 -10.88 44.78 8.26
N ARG A 19 -12.01 45.44 8.57
CA ARG A 19 -12.49 46.61 7.84
C ARG A 19 -11.46 47.73 7.75
N ARG A 20 -10.82 48.10 8.87
CA ARG A 20 -9.80 49.15 8.88
C ARG A 20 -8.58 48.80 8.00
N LYS A 21 -8.17 47.53 8.00
CA LYS A 21 -7.09 47.04 7.11
C LYS A 21 -7.52 47.12 5.65
N ALA A 22 -8.72 46.66 5.32
CA ALA A 22 -9.27 46.69 3.98
C ALA A 22 -9.43 48.12 3.45
N GLU A 23 -9.90 49.08 4.27
CA GLU A 23 -9.99 50.50 3.89
C GLU A 23 -8.61 51.10 3.55
N THR A 24 -7.56 50.66 4.23
CA THR A 24 -6.18 51.10 3.95
C THR A 24 -5.70 50.56 2.60
N VAL A 25 -5.93 49.27 2.32
CA VAL A 25 -5.57 48.63 1.06
C VAL A 25 -6.42 49.17 -0.10
N LEU A 26 -7.70 49.43 0.12
CA LEU A 26 -8.60 50.03 -0.86
C LEU A 26 -8.08 51.39 -1.35
N LYS A 27 -7.62 52.26 -0.43
CA LYS A 27 -7.02 53.54 -0.81
C LYS A 27 -5.81 53.37 -1.73
N ALA A 28 -4.95 52.40 -1.44
CA ALA A 28 -3.80 52.11 -2.30
C ALA A 28 -4.23 51.57 -3.68
N ARG A 29 -5.20 50.65 -3.73
CA ARG A 29 -5.72 50.08 -4.98
C ARG A 29 -6.45 51.12 -5.84
N LEU A 30 -7.25 52.00 -5.23
CA LEU A 30 -7.92 53.10 -5.93
C LEU A 30 -6.92 54.08 -6.55
N LYS A 31 -5.82 54.36 -5.87
CA LYS A 31 -4.74 55.20 -6.42
C LYS A 31 -4.14 54.57 -7.69
N LEU A 32 -3.78 53.28 -7.62
CA LEU A 32 -3.24 52.55 -8.76
C LEU A 32 -4.24 52.44 -9.92
N TRP A 33 -5.53 52.23 -9.61
CA TRP A 33 -6.59 52.18 -10.60
C TRP A 33 -6.77 53.53 -11.32
N GLU A 34 -6.73 54.65 -10.60
CA GLU A 34 -6.82 55.98 -11.21
C GLU A 34 -5.59 56.29 -12.08
N GLU A 35 -4.39 55.89 -11.66
CA GLU A 35 -3.16 55.98 -12.46
C GLU A 35 -3.25 55.15 -13.75
N ALA A 36 -3.72 53.90 -13.66
CA ALA A 36 -3.94 53.03 -14.82
C ALA A 36 -4.99 53.60 -15.79
N LYS A 37 -6.06 54.17 -15.25
CA LYS A 37 -7.10 54.86 -16.03
C LYS A 37 -6.59 56.11 -16.73
N GLN A 38 -5.74 56.90 -16.07
CA GLN A 38 -5.07 58.04 -16.69
C GLN A 38 -4.10 57.60 -17.80
N LEU A 39 -3.37 56.50 -17.60
CA LEU A 39 -2.47 55.94 -18.61
C LEU A 39 -3.22 55.44 -19.83
N ALA A 40 -4.32 54.70 -19.63
CA ALA A 40 -5.18 54.22 -20.72
C ALA A 40 -5.75 55.38 -21.54
N ARG A 41 -6.24 56.45 -20.89
CA ARG A 41 -6.69 57.68 -21.57
C ARG A 41 -5.60 58.38 -22.37
N LYS A 42 -4.34 58.33 -21.92
CA LYS A 42 -3.21 58.93 -22.65
C LYS A 42 -2.77 58.08 -23.85
N ALA A 43 -2.98 56.77 -23.78
CA ALA A 43 -2.66 55.85 -24.87
C ALA A 43 -3.76 55.80 -25.94
N GLU A 44 -4.97 56.27 -25.62
CA GLU A 44 -6.10 56.40 -26.54
C GLU A 44 -5.73 57.26 -27.76
N GLY A 45 -5.74 56.67 -28.96
CA GLY A 45 -5.32 57.32 -30.20
C GLY A 45 -3.82 57.22 -30.53
N THR A 46 -3.05 56.46 -29.76
CA THR A 46 -1.64 56.13 -30.06
C THR A 46 -1.49 54.65 -30.48
N GLU A 47 -0.35 54.25 -31.05
CA GLU A 47 -0.05 52.84 -31.38
C GLU A 47 0.28 51.97 -30.14
N LEU A 48 0.28 52.54 -28.93
CA LEU A 48 0.63 51.85 -27.69
C LEU A 48 -0.57 51.03 -27.16
N SER A 49 -0.39 49.72 -27.03
CA SER A 49 -1.38 48.83 -26.39
C SER A 49 -1.24 48.90 -24.87
N VAL A 50 -2.23 49.52 -24.20
CA VAL A 50 -2.33 49.57 -22.74
C VAL A 50 -3.60 48.81 -22.31
N PRO A 51 -3.53 47.91 -21.31
CA PRO A 51 -4.70 47.20 -20.80
C PRO A 51 -5.75 48.17 -20.23
N GLU A 52 -7.04 47.93 -20.50
CA GLU A 52 -8.12 48.68 -19.84
C GLU A 52 -8.12 48.40 -18.32
N PRO A 53 -8.30 49.44 -17.48
CA PRO A 53 -8.14 49.33 -16.02
C PRO A 53 -9.24 48.54 -15.29
N GLY A 54 -10.28 48.06 -15.98
CA GLY A 54 -11.39 47.32 -15.38
C GLY A 54 -12.27 48.15 -14.42
N PRO A 55 -13.22 47.53 -13.69
CA PRO A 55 -14.05 48.21 -12.71
C PRO A 55 -13.22 48.73 -11.52
N ALA A 56 -13.69 49.82 -10.88
CA ALA A 56 -13.02 50.38 -9.71
C ALA A 56 -13.09 49.39 -8.53
N PRO A 57 -11.98 49.17 -7.80
CA PRO A 57 -11.98 48.29 -6.65
C PRO A 57 -12.92 48.81 -5.56
N THR A 58 -13.69 47.92 -4.94
CA THR A 58 -14.59 48.24 -3.84
C THR A 58 -14.05 47.75 -2.49
N LEU A 59 -14.63 48.24 -1.38
CA LEU A 59 -14.26 47.75 -0.05
C LEU A 59 -14.56 46.25 0.10
N ASP A 60 -15.67 45.79 -0.48
CA ASP A 60 -16.10 44.40 -0.42
C ASP A 60 -15.15 43.49 -1.19
N ASP A 61 -14.65 43.92 -2.35
CA ASP A 61 -13.61 43.19 -3.11
C ASP A 61 -12.34 43.01 -2.26
N VAL A 62 -11.91 44.07 -1.57
CA VAL A 62 -10.70 44.03 -0.73
C VAL A 62 -10.90 43.15 0.51
N LEU A 63 -12.09 43.18 1.12
CA LEU A 63 -12.45 42.29 2.23
C LEU A 63 -12.43 40.83 1.78
N ALA A 64 -13.10 40.52 0.67
CA ALA A 64 -13.14 39.18 0.10
C ALA A 64 -11.74 38.65 -0.26
N ASP A 65 -10.90 39.49 -0.88
CA ASP A 65 -9.51 39.12 -1.21
C ASP A 65 -8.67 38.81 0.02
N HIS A 66 -8.78 39.63 1.07
CA HIS A 66 -8.04 39.41 2.31
C HIS A 66 -8.43 38.10 2.98
N GLU A 67 -9.72 37.81 3.01
CA GLU A 67 -10.22 36.56 3.57
C GLU A 67 -9.80 35.37 2.69
N ARG A 68 -9.85 35.50 1.36
CA ARG A 68 -9.35 34.48 0.42
C ARG A 68 -7.88 34.16 0.66
N GLN A 69 -7.04 35.18 0.90
CA GLN A 69 -5.63 34.99 1.25
C GLN A 69 -5.44 34.31 2.62
N ARG A 70 -6.32 34.54 3.59
CA ARG A 70 -6.30 33.79 4.86
C ARG A 70 -6.63 32.31 4.63
N LEU A 71 -7.68 32.02 3.86
CA LEU A 71 -8.10 30.66 3.53
C LEU A 71 -7.04 29.91 2.72
N PHE A 72 -6.40 30.56 1.75
CA PHE A 72 -5.31 29.95 0.98
C PHE A 72 -4.13 29.56 1.85
N ARG A 73 -3.76 30.36 2.85
CA ARG A 73 -2.68 29.97 3.79
C ARG A 73 -3.01 28.71 4.57
N ILE A 74 -4.26 28.52 4.99
CA ILE A 74 -4.68 27.27 5.64
C ILE A 74 -4.51 26.08 4.68
N ILE A 75 -4.88 26.24 3.41
CA ILE A 75 -4.74 25.19 2.39
C ILE A 75 -3.27 24.91 2.10
N GLU A 76 -2.45 25.95 1.94
CA GLU A 76 -1.00 25.84 1.73
C GLU A 76 -0.35 25.04 2.86
N ASP A 77 -0.68 25.35 4.12
CA ASP A 77 -0.17 24.63 5.29
C ASP A 77 -0.61 23.16 5.31
N LEU A 78 -1.85 22.86 4.91
CA LEU A 78 -2.39 21.48 4.86
C LEU A 78 -1.71 20.59 3.80
N VAL A 79 -1.25 21.17 2.69
CA VAL A 79 -0.65 20.43 1.57
C VAL A 79 0.79 19.98 1.89
N LEU A 80 1.44 20.61 2.86
CA LEU A 80 2.80 20.25 3.27
C LEU A 80 2.82 18.87 3.97
N TRP A 81 3.68 17.99 3.48
CA TRP A 81 3.82 16.62 4.01
C TRP A 81 4.17 16.60 5.50
N GLU A 82 5.01 17.53 5.94
CA GLU A 82 5.45 17.68 7.32
C GLU A 82 4.30 18.01 8.28
N ASN A 83 3.22 18.61 7.75
CA ASN A 83 2.06 19.04 8.54
C ASN A 83 0.96 17.98 8.65
N THR A 84 1.14 16.79 8.07
CA THR A 84 0.12 15.72 8.05
C THR A 84 -0.42 15.33 9.43
N THR A 85 0.37 15.48 10.49
CA THR A 85 -0.05 15.19 11.88
C THR A 85 0.00 16.41 12.80
N ASN A 86 0.12 17.61 12.23
CA ASN A 86 0.20 18.86 12.98
C ASN A 86 -1.19 19.31 13.43
N GLU A 87 -1.53 19.06 14.69
CA GLU A 87 -2.86 19.42 15.24
C GLU A 87 -3.16 20.92 15.18
N MET A 88 -2.16 21.81 15.21
CA MET A 88 -2.44 23.25 15.09
C MET A 88 -2.97 23.59 13.69
N VAL A 89 -2.37 23.00 12.64
CA VAL A 89 -2.79 23.20 11.25
C VAL A 89 -4.17 22.57 11.01
N LEU A 90 -4.35 21.32 11.49
CA LEU A 90 -5.64 20.63 11.39
C LEU A 90 -6.75 21.37 12.14
N GLN A 91 -6.46 21.92 13.32
CA GLN A 91 -7.46 22.66 14.10
C GLN A 91 -7.89 23.95 13.40
N ALA A 92 -6.95 24.69 12.80
CA ALA A 92 -7.30 25.89 12.02
C ALA A 92 -8.26 25.57 10.86
N ALA A 93 -8.05 24.45 10.18
CA ALA A 93 -8.93 23.98 9.11
C ALA A 93 -10.30 23.52 9.64
N ARG A 94 -10.33 22.75 10.72
CA ARG A 94 -11.57 22.31 11.40
C ARG A 94 -12.42 23.50 11.84
N ASP A 95 -11.78 24.50 12.45
CA ASP A 95 -12.45 25.71 12.92
C ASP A 95 -13.09 26.48 11.76
N GLU A 96 -12.40 26.56 10.62
CA GLU A 96 -12.97 27.20 9.42
C GLU A 96 -14.15 26.43 8.84
N ILE A 97 -14.06 25.09 8.77
CA ILE A 97 -15.17 24.25 8.31
C ILE A 97 -16.40 24.46 9.19
N TRP A 98 -16.22 24.52 10.52
CA TRP A 98 -17.29 24.84 11.46
C TRP A 98 -17.86 26.24 11.24
N GLN A 99 -17.01 27.25 11.07
CA GLN A 99 -17.49 28.62 10.84
C GLN A 99 -18.30 28.73 9.55
N SER A 100 -17.82 28.11 8.46
CA SER A 100 -18.54 28.05 7.20
C SER A 100 -19.88 27.36 7.35
N TRP A 101 -19.93 26.19 7.99
CA TRP A 101 -21.18 25.49 8.21
C TRP A 101 -22.20 26.34 9.00
N ARG A 102 -21.74 27.04 10.03
CA ARG A 102 -22.61 27.91 10.83
C ARG A 102 -23.15 29.11 10.04
N ARG A 103 -22.38 29.64 9.09
CA ARG A 103 -22.86 30.67 8.14
C ARG A 103 -23.95 30.09 7.24
N THR A 104 -23.71 28.93 6.62
CA THR A 104 -24.71 28.21 5.83
C THR A 104 -25.98 27.97 6.64
N CYS A 105 -25.89 27.51 7.89
CA CYS A 105 -27.08 27.31 8.72
C CYS A 105 -27.86 28.60 9.00
N ALA A 106 -27.18 29.74 9.13
CA ALA A 106 -27.82 31.04 9.33
C ALA A 106 -28.53 31.53 8.05
N GLU A 107 -27.90 31.31 6.88
CA GLU A 107 -28.49 31.64 5.58
C GLU A 107 -29.77 30.85 5.31
N TYR A 108 -29.78 29.55 5.65
CA TYR A 108 -30.92 28.67 5.46
C TYR A 108 -31.83 28.55 6.69
N ALA A 109 -31.79 29.52 7.61
CA ALA A 109 -32.59 29.50 8.84
C ALA A 109 -34.11 29.42 8.57
N ASP A 110 -34.57 30.03 7.48
CA ASP A 110 -35.98 30.05 7.06
C ASP A 110 -36.39 28.84 6.20
N HIS A 111 -35.46 27.90 5.93
CA HIS A 111 -35.77 26.70 5.13
C HIS A 111 -36.80 25.81 5.85
N PRO A 112 -37.81 25.24 5.16
CA PRO A 112 -38.85 24.41 5.81
C PRO A 112 -38.31 23.23 6.61
N ARG A 113 -37.13 22.72 6.24
CA ARG A 113 -36.40 21.63 6.92
C ARG A 113 -35.14 22.10 7.64
N ALA A 114 -35.02 23.38 8.01
CA ALA A 114 -33.82 23.95 8.64
C ALA A 114 -33.37 23.15 9.88
N LYS A 115 -34.32 22.78 10.76
CA LYS A 115 -34.03 21.99 11.97
C LYS A 115 -33.43 20.61 11.70
N GLU A 116 -33.69 20.04 10.53
CA GLU A 116 -33.23 18.70 10.16
C GLU A 116 -31.93 18.76 9.36
N LEU A 117 -31.84 19.68 8.39
CA LEU A 117 -30.75 19.72 7.41
C LEU A 117 -29.62 20.69 7.77
N PHE A 118 -29.87 21.67 8.63
CA PHE A 118 -28.96 22.79 8.90
C PHE A 118 -28.74 22.98 10.41
N ASP A 119 -28.32 21.92 11.10
CA ASP A 119 -27.98 21.98 12.53
C ASP A 119 -26.62 22.65 12.76
N ARG A 120 -26.64 23.86 13.32
CA ARG A 120 -25.46 24.65 13.67
C ARG A 120 -24.48 23.95 14.64
N ASN A 121 -24.93 22.92 15.36
CA ASN A 121 -24.14 22.19 16.35
C ASN A 121 -23.67 20.81 15.86
N LYS A 122 -24.04 20.40 14.64
CA LYS A 122 -23.62 19.14 14.05
C LYS A 122 -23.17 19.36 12.60
N LEU A 123 -21.91 19.01 12.30
CA LEU A 123 -21.44 19.04 10.91
C LEU A 123 -22.20 18.01 10.06
N PRO A 124 -22.43 18.29 8.77
CA PRO A 124 -22.92 17.29 7.85
C PRO A 124 -21.93 16.14 7.74
N ALA A 125 -22.46 14.92 7.57
CA ALA A 125 -21.63 13.75 7.33
C ALA A 125 -21.05 13.79 5.90
N PHE A 126 -19.81 13.32 5.76
CA PHE A 126 -19.16 13.08 4.49
C PHE A 126 -19.52 11.69 4.00
N HIS A 127 -19.93 11.57 2.75
CA HIS A 127 -20.30 10.29 2.13
C HIS A 127 -19.51 10.07 0.85
N ASP A 128 -18.79 8.95 0.78
CA ASP A 128 -18.09 8.50 -0.43
C ASP A 128 -18.54 7.07 -0.78
N PRO A 129 -19.48 6.91 -1.73
CA PRO A 129 -20.04 5.60 -2.05
C PRO A 129 -19.09 4.71 -2.89
N PHE A 130 -17.96 5.25 -3.35
CA PHE A 130 -16.96 4.57 -4.19
C PHE A 130 -15.55 4.88 -3.68
N ALA A 131 -15.33 4.65 -2.38
CA ALA A 131 -14.19 5.18 -1.65
C ALA A 131 -12.85 4.57 -2.07
N GLY A 132 -12.83 3.42 -2.75
CA GLY A 132 -11.61 2.72 -3.12
C GLY A 132 -10.70 2.53 -1.90
N GLY A 133 -9.47 3.06 -1.97
CA GLY A 133 -8.50 3.00 -0.86
C GLY A 133 -8.81 3.90 0.35
N GLY A 134 -9.86 4.72 0.32
CA GLY A 134 -10.32 5.48 1.49
C GLY A 134 -9.62 6.82 1.74
N ALA A 135 -8.89 7.35 0.76
CA ALA A 135 -8.15 8.62 0.95
C ALA A 135 -9.08 9.80 1.28
N LEU A 136 -10.18 9.98 0.53
CA LEU A 136 -11.14 11.06 0.78
C LEU A 136 -11.83 10.96 2.15
N PRO A 137 -12.43 9.81 2.53
CA PRO A 137 -13.05 9.70 3.86
C PRO A 137 -12.04 9.77 5.02
N LEU A 138 -10.79 9.33 4.83
CA LEU A 138 -9.73 9.55 5.82
C LEU A 138 -9.44 11.04 6.01
N GLU A 139 -9.29 11.80 4.92
CA GLU A 139 -9.08 13.25 5.00
C GLU A 139 -10.28 13.96 5.63
N ALA A 140 -11.51 13.55 5.29
CA ALA A 140 -12.71 14.08 5.92
C ALA A 140 -12.69 13.86 7.44
N GLN A 141 -12.32 12.66 7.91
CA GLN A 141 -12.15 12.36 9.32
C GLN A 141 -11.03 13.19 9.98
N ARG A 142 -9.88 13.36 9.30
CA ARG A 142 -8.78 14.23 9.78
C ARG A 142 -9.26 15.68 9.95
N LEU A 143 -10.14 16.15 9.06
CA LEU A 143 -10.76 17.47 9.09
C LEU A 143 -12.00 17.56 10.01
N GLY A 144 -12.28 16.51 10.81
CA GLY A 144 -13.30 16.52 11.86
C GLY A 144 -14.72 16.20 11.38
N LEU A 145 -14.89 15.72 10.16
CA LEU A 145 -16.18 15.28 9.62
C LEU A 145 -16.45 13.82 10.01
N GLU A 146 -17.72 13.51 10.25
CA GLU A 146 -18.19 12.13 10.33
C GLU A 146 -18.19 11.53 8.91
N ALA A 147 -17.37 10.51 8.66
CA ALA A 147 -17.15 9.97 7.33
C ALA A 147 -17.78 8.58 7.16
N TYR A 148 -18.56 8.42 6.10
CA TYR A 148 -19.17 7.18 5.65
C TYR A 148 -18.61 6.81 4.28
N ALA A 149 -18.08 5.60 4.17
CA ALA A 149 -17.45 5.09 2.97
C ALA A 149 -18.07 3.75 2.57
N SER A 150 -18.29 3.54 1.28
CA SER A 150 -18.62 2.22 0.74
C SER A 150 -17.80 1.92 -0.51
N ASP A 151 -17.71 0.63 -0.85
CA ASP A 151 -17.16 0.18 -2.12
C ASP A 151 -17.77 -1.19 -2.46
N LEU A 152 -17.82 -1.52 -3.75
CA LEU A 152 -18.24 -2.84 -4.21
C LEU A 152 -17.16 -3.90 -3.93
N ASN A 153 -15.87 -3.51 -4.00
CA ASN A 153 -14.76 -4.40 -3.77
C ASN A 153 -14.59 -4.65 -2.26
N PRO A 154 -14.72 -5.90 -1.77
CA PRO A 154 -14.59 -6.19 -0.34
C PRO A 154 -13.19 -5.89 0.21
N VAL A 155 -12.14 -5.94 -0.62
CA VAL A 155 -10.78 -5.56 -0.21
C VAL A 155 -10.71 -4.05 0.07
N ALA A 156 -11.33 -3.23 -0.77
CA ALA A 156 -11.43 -1.79 -0.54
C ALA A 156 -12.20 -1.50 0.76
N VAL A 157 -13.32 -2.20 1.00
CA VAL A 157 -14.08 -2.07 2.26
C VAL A 157 -13.22 -2.42 3.48
N LEU A 158 -12.43 -3.50 3.45
CA LEU A 158 -11.53 -3.88 4.55
C LEU A 158 -10.44 -2.84 4.81
N ILE A 159 -9.89 -2.22 3.76
CA ILE A 159 -8.92 -1.12 3.90
C ILE A 159 -9.59 0.08 4.59
N ASN A 160 -10.78 0.47 4.16
CA ASN A 160 -11.53 1.55 4.79
C ASN A 160 -11.85 1.26 6.27
N LYS A 161 -12.23 0.02 6.61
CA LYS A 161 -12.43 -0.40 8.01
C LYS A 161 -11.15 -0.23 8.83
N ALA A 162 -10.02 -0.70 8.30
CA ALA A 162 -8.72 -0.62 8.96
C ALA A 162 -8.24 0.81 9.18
N MET A 163 -8.54 1.73 8.26
CA MET A 163 -8.01 3.09 8.27
C MET A 163 -8.94 4.11 8.94
N ILE A 164 -10.26 3.95 8.82
CA ILE A 164 -11.24 4.97 9.17
C ILE A 164 -12.15 4.53 10.32
N GLU A 165 -12.61 3.27 10.33
CA GLU A 165 -13.62 2.80 11.28
C GLU A 165 -12.99 2.31 12.60
N ILE A 166 -11.96 1.47 12.51
CA ILE A 166 -11.35 0.80 13.68
C ILE A 166 -10.52 1.75 14.56
N PRO A 167 -9.57 2.56 14.02
CA PRO A 167 -8.67 3.34 14.86
C PRO A 167 -9.36 4.31 15.83
N PRO A 168 -10.40 5.07 15.44
CA PRO A 168 -11.12 5.96 16.35
C PRO A 168 -11.87 5.22 17.47
N LYS A 169 -12.42 4.03 17.20
CA LYS A 169 -13.15 3.23 18.20
C LYS A 169 -12.27 2.86 19.40
N PHE A 170 -10.99 2.62 19.15
CA PHE A 170 -10.01 2.24 20.17
C PHE A 170 -9.00 3.35 20.48
N ALA A 171 -9.28 4.59 20.07
CA ALA A 171 -8.39 5.71 20.31
C ALA A 171 -8.22 5.98 21.81
N GLY A 172 -6.96 6.21 22.22
CA GLY A 172 -6.59 6.47 23.61
C GLY A 172 -6.71 5.27 24.55
N LYS A 173 -7.07 4.09 24.04
CA LYS A 173 -7.11 2.86 24.84
C LYS A 173 -5.69 2.29 25.02
N PRO A 174 -5.36 1.75 26.20
CA PRO A 174 -4.11 1.03 26.40
C PRO A 174 -4.14 -0.31 25.62
N PRO A 175 -2.98 -0.83 25.21
CA PRO A 175 -2.87 -2.17 24.64
C PRO A 175 -3.29 -3.22 25.65
N VAL A 176 -3.88 -4.34 25.21
CA VAL A 176 -4.31 -5.45 26.06
C VAL A 176 -3.24 -6.52 26.25
N ASN A 177 -2.15 -6.49 25.46
CA ASN A 177 -1.12 -7.51 25.56
C ASN A 177 -0.49 -7.57 26.97
N PRO A 178 -0.14 -8.77 27.46
CA PRO A 178 0.35 -8.95 28.83
C PRO A 178 1.63 -8.17 29.15
N ASP A 179 2.50 -7.96 28.16
CA ASP A 179 3.80 -7.31 28.35
C ASP A 179 3.59 -5.81 28.63
N ALA A 180 2.81 -5.14 27.80
CA ALA A 180 2.46 -3.74 27.98
C ALA A 180 1.59 -3.49 29.23
N GLN A 181 0.74 -4.46 29.62
CA GLN A 181 -0.02 -4.37 30.87
C GLN A 181 0.89 -4.43 32.11
N ARG A 182 1.95 -5.24 32.10
CA ARG A 182 2.96 -5.27 33.17
C ARG A 182 3.75 -3.96 33.24
N GLU A 183 4.12 -3.39 32.10
CA GLU A 183 4.84 -2.11 32.03
C GLU A 183 3.97 -0.92 32.43
N LYS A 184 2.68 -0.92 32.07
CA LYS A 184 1.71 0.12 32.48
C LYS A 184 1.59 0.21 33.99
N ALA A 185 1.64 -0.91 34.70
CA ALA A 185 1.65 -0.91 36.17
C ALA A 185 2.88 -0.19 36.75
N GLN A 186 3.94 0.02 35.96
CA GLN A 186 5.22 0.61 36.37
C GLN A 186 5.42 2.04 35.83
N MET A 187 4.64 2.49 34.84
CA MET A 187 4.78 3.82 34.23
C MET A 187 3.42 4.44 33.89
N ASP A 188 3.24 5.73 34.20
CA ASP A 188 2.06 6.53 33.84
C ASP A 188 2.08 6.93 32.34
N LYS A 189 2.05 5.91 31.48
CA LYS A 189 2.14 6.09 30.02
C LYS A 189 0.76 6.41 29.47
N SER A 190 0.57 7.66 29.02
CA SER A 190 -0.62 8.07 28.29
C SER A 190 -0.57 7.55 26.84
N TRP A 191 -1.62 6.85 26.39
CA TRP A 191 -1.74 6.39 25.01
C TRP A 191 -2.51 7.42 24.18
N ARG A 192 -1.94 7.88 23.07
CA ARG A 192 -2.57 8.87 22.18
C ARG A 192 -3.00 8.22 20.87
N GLY A 193 -4.19 8.57 20.39
CA GLY A 193 -4.73 8.01 19.14
C GLY A 193 -4.72 6.48 19.16
N ALA A 194 -4.30 5.86 18.06
CA ALA A 194 -4.27 4.40 17.88
C ALA A 194 -3.01 3.70 18.43
N GLN A 195 -2.21 4.36 19.29
CA GLN A 195 -0.93 3.79 19.76
C GLN A 195 -1.08 2.45 20.50
N GLY A 196 -2.11 2.29 21.34
CA GLY A 196 -2.34 1.03 22.05
C GLY A 196 -2.70 -0.11 21.09
N LEU A 197 -3.61 0.15 20.16
CA LEU A 197 -3.95 -0.78 19.08
C LEU A 197 -2.72 -1.18 18.25
N ALA A 198 -1.90 -0.21 17.84
CA ALA A 198 -0.68 -0.48 17.08
C ALA A 198 0.33 -1.35 17.85
N GLU A 199 0.42 -1.18 19.17
CA GLU A 199 1.29 -1.99 20.01
C GLU A 199 0.82 -3.45 20.08
N ASP A 200 -0.48 -3.68 20.21
CA ASP A 200 -1.04 -5.03 20.17
C ASP A 200 -0.89 -5.69 18.81
N VAL A 201 -1.08 -4.95 17.70
CA VAL A 201 -0.83 -5.48 16.35
C VAL A 201 0.62 -5.97 16.22
N ARG A 202 1.60 -5.22 16.74
CA ARG A 202 3.01 -5.67 16.74
C ARG A 202 3.23 -6.89 17.62
N TYR A 203 2.66 -6.89 18.83
CA TYR A 203 2.82 -7.97 19.79
C TYR A 203 2.26 -9.29 19.26
N TYR A 204 0.99 -9.30 18.86
CA TYR A 204 0.33 -10.50 18.36
C TYR A 204 0.82 -10.90 16.97
N GLY A 205 1.24 -9.94 16.14
CA GLY A 205 1.91 -10.22 14.86
C GLY A 205 3.26 -10.90 15.05
N LYS A 206 4.06 -10.48 16.04
CA LYS A 206 5.30 -11.15 16.43
C LYS A 206 5.01 -12.59 16.89
N TRP A 207 4.02 -12.76 17.76
CA TRP A 207 3.62 -14.09 18.24
C TRP A 207 3.20 -15.00 17.08
N MET A 208 2.33 -14.52 16.19
CA MET A 208 1.85 -15.28 15.03
C MET A 208 3.00 -15.71 14.11
N ARG A 209 3.97 -14.81 13.87
CA ARG A 209 5.20 -15.15 13.12
C ARG A 209 6.01 -16.24 13.82
N ASP A 210 6.22 -16.12 15.12
CA ASP A 210 7.03 -17.06 15.89
C ASP A 210 6.36 -18.45 15.95
N GLU A 211 5.02 -18.52 16.03
CA GLU A 211 4.28 -19.78 15.91
C GLU A 211 4.33 -20.35 14.48
N ALA A 212 4.20 -19.51 13.46
CA ALA A 212 4.35 -19.95 12.07
C ALA A 212 5.74 -20.53 11.80
N GLU A 213 6.81 -19.94 12.35
CA GLU A 213 8.16 -20.50 12.24
C GLU A 213 8.27 -21.90 12.85
N LYS A 214 7.59 -22.18 13.97
CA LYS A 214 7.55 -23.53 14.54
C LYS A 214 6.80 -24.51 13.64
N CYS A 215 5.65 -24.10 13.08
CA CYS A 215 4.80 -24.95 12.24
C CYS A 215 5.44 -25.26 10.89
N ILE A 216 5.93 -24.24 10.18
CA ILE A 216 6.35 -24.35 8.78
C ILE A 216 7.81 -23.92 8.53
N GLY A 217 8.57 -23.48 9.53
CA GLY A 217 9.95 -23.00 9.34
C GLY A 217 10.89 -24.05 8.75
N HIS A 218 10.61 -25.34 8.96
CA HIS A 218 11.34 -26.45 8.31
C HIS A 218 11.20 -26.47 6.78
N LEU A 219 10.15 -25.83 6.22
CA LEU A 219 9.99 -25.62 4.78
C LEU A 219 10.77 -24.40 4.28
N TYR A 220 11.30 -23.56 5.17
CA TYR A 220 12.03 -22.31 4.87
C TYR A 220 13.44 -22.34 5.48
N PRO A 221 14.30 -23.30 5.09
CA PRO A 221 15.64 -23.41 5.66
C PRO A 221 16.47 -22.17 5.36
N LYS A 222 17.37 -21.85 6.30
CA LYS A 222 18.45 -20.90 6.09
C LYS A 222 19.52 -21.52 5.19
N ILE A 223 20.30 -20.69 4.52
CA ILE A 223 21.42 -21.14 3.69
C ILE A 223 22.75 -20.84 4.38
N GLU A 224 23.60 -21.85 4.53
CA GLU A 224 24.95 -21.70 5.07
C GLU A 224 25.91 -21.29 3.95
N ILE A 225 26.69 -20.24 4.19
CA ILE A 225 27.70 -19.78 3.23
C ILE A 225 29.01 -20.52 3.51
N THR A 226 29.42 -21.38 2.58
CA THR A 226 30.65 -22.16 2.73
C THR A 226 31.86 -21.43 2.15
N ALA A 227 33.07 -21.82 2.58
CA ALA A 227 34.31 -21.31 2.02
C ALA A 227 34.41 -21.53 0.50
N GLU A 228 33.88 -22.66 -0.02
CA GLU A 228 33.87 -22.95 -1.46
C GLU A 228 32.96 -21.98 -2.22
N MET A 229 31.79 -21.63 -1.67
CA MET A 229 30.92 -20.62 -2.28
C MET A 229 31.60 -19.24 -2.37
N ALA A 230 32.43 -18.90 -1.38
CA ALA A 230 33.11 -17.61 -1.30
C ALA A 230 34.42 -17.51 -2.11
N LYS A 231 34.92 -18.63 -2.65
CA LYS A 231 36.21 -18.72 -3.36
C LYS A 231 36.35 -17.66 -4.46
N ASP A 232 35.35 -17.59 -5.35
CA ASP A 232 35.29 -16.64 -6.47
C ASP A 232 34.26 -15.52 -6.23
N ARG A 233 33.80 -15.35 -4.99
CA ARG A 233 32.73 -14.42 -4.61
C ARG A 233 33.18 -13.58 -3.40
N PRO A 234 33.94 -12.50 -3.63
CA PRO A 234 34.40 -11.62 -2.55
C PRO A 234 33.28 -11.05 -1.70
N ASP A 235 32.09 -10.88 -2.27
CA ASP A 235 30.88 -10.44 -1.58
C ASP A 235 30.36 -11.44 -0.53
N LEU A 236 30.71 -12.73 -0.65
CA LEU A 236 30.34 -13.78 0.29
C LEU A 236 31.33 -13.98 1.44
N LYS A 237 32.56 -13.47 1.33
CA LYS A 237 33.61 -13.63 2.36
C LYS A 237 33.17 -13.21 3.78
N PRO A 238 32.43 -12.09 3.98
CA PRO A 238 31.96 -11.70 5.31
C PRO A 238 30.92 -12.64 5.92
N TYR A 239 30.39 -13.57 5.12
CA TYR A 239 29.31 -14.47 5.50
C TYR A 239 29.75 -15.92 5.68
N VAL A 240 31.01 -16.26 5.40
CA VAL A 240 31.51 -17.64 5.53
C VAL A 240 31.21 -18.18 6.93
N ASP A 241 30.69 -19.41 6.99
CA ASP A 241 30.22 -20.14 8.17
C ASP A 241 29.00 -19.51 8.88
N ARG A 242 28.35 -18.51 8.27
CA ARG A 242 27.06 -17.95 8.74
C ARG A 242 25.89 -18.59 7.99
N LYS A 243 24.79 -18.80 8.72
CA LYS A 243 23.49 -19.18 8.16
C LYS A 243 22.66 -17.94 7.90
N LEU A 244 22.39 -17.65 6.63
CA LEU A 244 21.61 -16.50 6.19
C LEU A 244 20.14 -16.87 6.01
N THR A 245 19.24 -15.96 6.41
CA THR A 245 17.80 -16.10 6.18
C THR A 245 17.50 -15.99 4.69
N VAL A 246 16.84 -16.99 4.13
CA VAL A 246 16.38 -16.94 2.73
C VAL A 246 15.08 -16.16 2.66
N ILE A 247 15.06 -15.14 1.82
CA ILE A 247 13.92 -14.21 1.65
C ILE A 247 13.19 -14.42 0.32
N ALA A 248 13.80 -15.06 -0.67
CA ALA A 248 13.12 -15.44 -1.91
C ALA A 248 13.79 -16.61 -2.64
N TRP A 249 12.99 -17.35 -3.40
CA TRP A 249 13.43 -18.32 -4.40
C TRP A 249 12.93 -17.87 -5.76
N LEU A 250 13.82 -17.77 -6.74
CA LEU A 250 13.48 -17.30 -8.08
C LEU A 250 13.37 -18.49 -9.03
N TRP A 251 12.18 -18.74 -9.56
CA TRP A 251 11.87 -19.90 -10.38
C TRP A 251 11.59 -19.51 -11.82
N ALA A 252 11.96 -20.39 -12.75
CA ALA A 252 11.47 -20.37 -14.12
C ALA A 252 10.48 -21.52 -14.33
N ARG A 253 9.38 -21.28 -15.05
CA ARG A 253 8.56 -22.37 -15.60
C ARG A 253 9.37 -23.13 -16.65
N THR A 254 9.11 -24.41 -16.83
CA THR A 254 9.80 -25.24 -17.83
C THR A 254 8.81 -25.94 -18.75
N VAL A 255 9.27 -26.31 -19.94
CA VAL A 255 8.58 -27.22 -20.87
C VAL A 255 9.60 -28.17 -21.50
N LYS A 256 9.18 -29.27 -22.11
CA LYS A 256 10.12 -30.13 -22.85
C LYS A 256 10.74 -29.40 -24.04
N SER A 257 11.94 -29.79 -24.41
CA SER A 257 12.59 -29.26 -25.61
C SER A 257 11.81 -29.71 -26.86
N PRO A 258 11.48 -28.81 -27.81
CA PRO A 258 10.92 -29.21 -29.09
C PRO A 258 11.95 -29.88 -30.01
N ASN A 259 13.24 -29.80 -29.67
CA ASN A 259 14.30 -30.52 -30.38
C ASN A 259 14.37 -31.98 -29.86
N PRO A 260 14.16 -32.99 -30.72
CA PRO A 260 14.18 -34.40 -30.33
C PRO A 260 15.46 -34.86 -29.61
N ALA A 261 16.62 -34.26 -29.92
CA ALA A 261 17.89 -34.60 -29.27
C ALA A 261 17.90 -34.29 -27.76
N PHE A 262 17.01 -33.41 -27.30
CA PHE A 262 16.90 -32.99 -25.90
C PHE A 262 15.47 -33.14 -25.37
N ALA A 263 14.65 -34.00 -25.97
CA ALA A 263 13.23 -34.13 -25.64
C ALA A 263 12.95 -34.41 -24.15
N GLN A 264 13.91 -35.04 -23.46
CA GLN A 264 13.84 -35.33 -22.02
C GLN A 264 14.10 -34.09 -21.12
N VAL A 265 14.74 -33.05 -21.64
CA VAL A 265 15.19 -31.89 -20.86
C VAL A 265 14.05 -30.90 -20.65
N ASP A 266 13.83 -30.51 -19.40
CA ASP A 266 12.92 -29.43 -19.00
C ASP A 266 13.59 -28.07 -19.17
N VAL A 267 13.29 -27.41 -20.28
CA VAL A 267 13.93 -26.16 -20.70
C VAL A 267 13.27 -24.97 -20.00
N PRO A 268 14.05 -24.04 -19.41
CA PRO A 268 13.51 -22.93 -18.64
C PRO A 268 12.98 -21.81 -19.54
N LEU A 269 11.81 -21.29 -19.20
CA LEU A 269 11.14 -20.15 -19.84
C LEU A 269 11.39 -18.88 -19.01
N ALA A 270 12.63 -18.42 -18.99
CA ALA A 270 13.04 -17.23 -18.26
C ALA A 270 12.97 -15.97 -19.15
N SER A 271 12.23 -14.94 -18.73
CA SER A 271 12.16 -13.65 -19.43
C SER A 271 13.35 -12.72 -19.12
N THR A 272 14.14 -13.06 -18.11
CA THR A 272 15.38 -12.39 -17.76
C THR A 272 16.21 -13.32 -16.88
N PHE A 273 17.53 -13.18 -16.96
CA PHE A 273 18.47 -13.73 -16.00
C PHE A 273 19.08 -12.66 -15.08
N MET A 274 18.72 -11.39 -15.25
CA MET A 274 19.18 -10.33 -14.35
C MET A 274 18.50 -10.43 -12.98
N LEU A 275 19.31 -10.42 -11.92
CA LEU A 275 18.84 -10.44 -10.52
C LEU A 275 18.87 -9.05 -9.88
N SER A 276 19.85 -8.24 -10.27
CA SER A 276 20.00 -6.84 -9.88
C SER A 276 20.64 -6.07 -11.02
N THR A 277 20.02 -4.94 -11.38
CA THR A 277 20.51 -3.99 -12.41
C THR A 277 21.10 -2.73 -11.80
N LYS A 278 21.19 -2.64 -10.46
CA LYS A 278 21.73 -1.47 -9.77
C LYS A 278 23.23 -1.38 -10.01
N ALA A 279 23.68 -0.23 -10.51
CA ALA A 279 25.10 0.04 -10.77
C ALA A 279 25.95 -0.20 -9.51
N GLY A 280 27.03 -0.99 -9.65
CA GLY A 280 27.93 -1.38 -8.56
C GLY A 280 27.38 -2.49 -7.66
N LYS A 281 26.18 -3.00 -7.91
CA LYS A 281 25.54 -4.13 -7.22
C LYS A 281 24.85 -5.07 -8.21
N GLU A 282 25.37 -5.15 -9.43
CA GLU A 282 24.82 -6.02 -10.47
C GLU A 282 24.99 -7.49 -10.10
N ALA A 283 23.98 -8.30 -10.41
CA ALA A 283 24.03 -9.75 -10.26
C ALA A 283 23.13 -10.40 -11.30
N TYR A 284 23.52 -11.58 -11.79
CA TYR A 284 22.77 -12.30 -12.82
C TYR A 284 22.92 -13.82 -12.67
N VAL A 285 21.95 -14.54 -13.21
CA VAL A 285 21.95 -15.99 -13.35
C VAL A 285 22.72 -16.35 -14.63
N GLU A 286 23.67 -17.27 -14.52
CA GLU A 286 24.41 -17.80 -15.66
C GLU A 286 24.09 -19.29 -15.82
N PRO A 287 23.39 -19.68 -16.90
CA PRO A 287 23.20 -21.09 -17.21
C PRO A 287 24.52 -21.73 -17.67
N VAL A 288 24.84 -22.88 -17.11
CA VAL A 288 25.97 -23.73 -17.48
C VAL A 288 25.42 -25.01 -18.08
N ILE A 289 25.77 -25.28 -19.34
CA ILE A 289 25.37 -26.49 -20.07
C ILE A 289 26.46 -27.55 -19.85
N GLU A 290 26.07 -28.69 -19.29
CA GLU A 290 26.98 -29.80 -18.97
C GLU A 290 26.21 -31.14 -18.99
N ASP A 291 26.88 -32.23 -19.34
CA ASP A 291 26.35 -33.61 -19.29
C ASP A 291 24.97 -33.83 -19.96
N GLY A 292 24.71 -33.13 -21.07
CA GLY A 292 23.43 -33.21 -21.79
C GLY A 292 22.26 -32.51 -21.09
N GLY A 293 22.53 -31.75 -20.03
CA GLY A 293 21.57 -30.93 -19.31
C GLY A 293 22.13 -29.54 -18.98
N TYR A 294 21.55 -28.89 -17.97
CA TYR A 294 22.01 -27.59 -17.50
C TYR A 294 21.81 -27.42 -16.00
N ARG A 295 22.61 -26.51 -15.44
CA ARG A 295 22.40 -25.94 -14.11
C ARG A 295 22.54 -24.43 -14.14
N PHE A 296 21.98 -23.78 -13.15
CA PHE A 296 22.13 -22.33 -12.98
C PHE A 296 23.21 -22.02 -11.97
N THR A 297 23.99 -20.99 -12.26
CA THR A 297 24.92 -20.37 -11.31
C THR A 297 24.59 -18.90 -11.14
N VAL A 298 25.14 -18.25 -10.13
CA VAL A 298 24.97 -16.81 -9.92
C VAL A 298 26.31 -16.11 -9.95
N LYS A 299 26.38 -15.05 -10.77
CA LYS A 299 27.55 -14.20 -10.93
C LYS A 299 27.23 -12.79 -10.43
N VAL A 300 28.22 -12.14 -9.83
CA VAL A 300 28.16 -10.74 -9.39
C VAL A 300 28.99 -9.87 -10.32
N GLY A 301 28.50 -8.68 -10.60
CA GLY A 301 29.05 -7.77 -11.59
C GLY A 301 28.30 -7.83 -12.92
N LYS A 302 28.90 -7.22 -13.94
CA LYS A 302 28.28 -7.09 -15.25
C LYS A 302 28.39 -8.40 -16.04
N PRO A 303 27.29 -8.89 -16.65
CA PRO A 303 27.35 -10.04 -17.52
C PRO A 303 28.22 -9.77 -18.74
N ARG A 304 28.90 -10.82 -19.23
CA ARG A 304 29.67 -10.78 -20.48
C ARG A 304 28.77 -10.51 -21.69
N ASP A 305 27.61 -11.15 -21.70
CA ASP A 305 26.52 -10.90 -22.65
C ASP A 305 25.36 -10.21 -21.93
N ALA A 306 25.37 -8.88 -21.96
CA ALA A 306 24.36 -8.07 -21.29
C ALA A 306 22.96 -8.22 -21.89
N GLU A 307 22.85 -8.38 -23.20
CA GLU A 307 21.55 -8.49 -23.87
C GLU A 307 20.95 -9.88 -23.65
N GLY A 308 21.77 -10.94 -23.70
CA GLY A 308 21.35 -12.29 -23.34
C GLY A 308 20.90 -12.41 -21.89
N ALA A 309 21.65 -11.83 -20.94
CA ALA A 309 21.24 -11.84 -19.53
C ALA A 309 19.95 -11.03 -19.29
N LYS A 310 19.78 -9.91 -19.97
CA LYS A 310 18.57 -9.08 -19.88
C LYS A 310 17.33 -9.81 -20.38
N ASN A 311 17.42 -10.49 -21.52
CA ASN A 311 16.28 -11.17 -22.15
C ASN A 311 16.09 -12.62 -21.67
N GLY A 312 17.09 -13.21 -21.00
CA GLY A 312 17.07 -14.60 -20.59
C GLY A 312 16.93 -15.53 -21.80
N THR A 313 15.90 -16.37 -21.78
CA THR A 313 15.52 -17.23 -22.92
C THR A 313 14.47 -16.59 -23.82
N LYS A 314 14.03 -15.36 -23.56
CA LYS A 314 12.98 -14.70 -24.34
C LYS A 314 13.48 -14.30 -25.72
N LEU A 315 12.67 -14.54 -26.75
CA LEU A 315 12.95 -14.09 -28.12
C LEU A 315 12.16 -12.85 -28.53
N SER A 316 10.91 -12.73 -28.11
CA SER A 316 10.03 -11.62 -28.52
C SER A 316 8.81 -11.48 -27.60
N ARG A 317 7.92 -10.52 -27.91
CA ARG A 317 6.63 -10.34 -27.21
C ARG A 317 5.79 -11.63 -27.30
N GLY A 318 4.95 -11.88 -26.29
CA GLY A 318 4.15 -13.10 -26.20
C GLY A 318 4.98 -14.30 -25.73
N ALA A 319 4.44 -15.51 -25.75
CA ALA A 319 5.13 -16.70 -25.21
C ALA A 319 6.14 -17.29 -26.21
N ASN A 320 7.17 -16.54 -26.61
CA ASN A 320 8.21 -17.00 -27.55
C ASN A 320 9.57 -17.03 -26.86
N PHE A 321 10.18 -18.21 -26.82
CA PHE A 321 11.44 -18.46 -26.10
C PHE A 321 12.42 -19.24 -26.96
N ARG A 322 13.69 -19.26 -26.56
CA ARG A 322 14.75 -20.03 -27.17
C ARG A 322 15.06 -21.23 -26.28
N CYS A 323 15.19 -22.41 -26.87
CA CYS A 323 15.66 -23.56 -26.14
C CYS A 323 17.09 -23.32 -25.64
N LEU A 324 17.29 -23.39 -24.33
CA LEU A 324 18.61 -23.17 -23.71
C LEU A 324 19.66 -24.17 -24.24
N MET A 325 19.22 -25.41 -24.50
CA MET A 325 20.10 -26.51 -24.94
C MET A 325 20.46 -26.42 -26.42
N SER A 326 19.44 -26.31 -27.30
CA SER A 326 19.63 -26.42 -28.75
C SER A 326 19.61 -25.09 -29.50
N GLY A 327 19.15 -24.02 -28.84
CA GLY A 327 18.85 -22.75 -29.48
C GLY A 327 17.59 -22.74 -30.36
N THR A 328 16.87 -23.86 -30.47
CA THR A 328 15.64 -23.98 -31.25
C THR A 328 14.55 -23.07 -30.67
N PRO A 329 13.81 -22.30 -31.49
CA PRO A 329 12.67 -21.53 -31.02
C PRO A 329 11.58 -22.44 -30.41
N ILE A 330 11.09 -22.04 -29.24
CA ILE A 330 9.93 -22.62 -28.54
C ILE A 330 8.77 -21.64 -28.73
N ALA A 331 7.90 -21.97 -29.68
CA ALA A 331 6.74 -21.14 -30.02
C ALA A 331 5.64 -21.23 -28.95
N GLY A 332 4.84 -20.16 -28.83
CA GLY A 332 3.79 -20.09 -27.81
C GLY A 332 2.74 -21.21 -27.90
N ASP A 333 2.41 -21.69 -29.08
CA ASP A 333 1.45 -22.79 -29.24
C ASP A 333 1.99 -24.14 -28.79
N TYR A 334 3.31 -24.35 -28.91
CA TYR A 334 3.96 -25.52 -28.33
C TYR A 334 3.91 -25.45 -26.79
N ILE A 335 4.20 -24.28 -26.20
CA ILE A 335 4.14 -24.09 -24.73
C ILE A 335 2.72 -24.31 -24.20
N LYS A 336 1.69 -23.84 -24.91
CA LYS A 336 0.29 -24.09 -24.55
C LYS A 336 -0.05 -25.58 -24.64
N THR A 337 0.41 -26.27 -25.68
CA THR A 337 0.20 -27.72 -25.85
C THR A 337 0.85 -28.50 -24.70
N GLU A 338 2.11 -28.21 -24.40
CA GLU A 338 2.84 -28.81 -23.27
C GLU A 338 2.13 -28.54 -21.94
N GLY A 339 1.72 -27.30 -21.70
CA GLY A 339 0.96 -26.94 -20.48
C GLY A 339 -0.33 -27.73 -20.33
N LYS A 340 -1.14 -27.79 -21.40
CA LYS A 340 -2.40 -28.58 -21.42
C LYS A 340 -2.17 -30.07 -21.23
N ALA A 341 -1.04 -30.60 -21.67
CA ALA A 341 -0.64 -31.98 -21.46
C ALA A 341 -0.04 -32.25 -20.07
N GLY A 342 0.11 -31.23 -19.22
CA GLY A 342 0.76 -31.35 -17.91
C GLY A 342 2.29 -31.40 -17.95
N GLY A 343 2.91 -31.08 -19.09
CA GLY A 343 4.36 -31.06 -19.29
C GLY A 343 5.06 -29.81 -18.75
N MET A 344 4.33 -28.90 -18.09
CA MET A 344 4.91 -27.67 -17.53
C MET A 344 5.47 -27.91 -16.12
N GLY A 345 6.77 -27.66 -15.95
CA GLY A 345 7.46 -27.80 -14.68
C GLY A 345 7.94 -26.47 -14.10
N ALA A 346 8.87 -26.55 -13.14
CA ALA A 346 9.57 -25.41 -12.57
C ALA A 346 11.03 -25.77 -12.26
N ARG A 347 11.93 -24.80 -12.44
CA ARG A 347 13.37 -24.92 -12.13
C ARG A 347 13.83 -23.73 -11.30
N LEU A 348 14.58 -23.98 -10.22
CA LEU A 348 15.12 -22.92 -9.38
C LEU A 348 16.29 -22.27 -10.09
N MET A 349 16.24 -20.94 -10.26
CA MET A 349 17.31 -20.18 -10.90
C MET A 349 18.28 -19.56 -9.90
N ALA A 350 17.76 -19.08 -8.76
CA ALA A 350 18.56 -18.45 -7.72
C ALA A 350 17.85 -18.47 -6.37
N VAL A 351 18.66 -18.43 -5.31
CA VAL A 351 18.24 -18.22 -3.92
C VAL A 351 18.66 -16.80 -3.52
N VAL A 352 17.75 -16.06 -2.89
CA VAL A 352 18.00 -14.70 -2.40
C VAL A 352 17.99 -14.74 -0.88
N ALA A 353 19.09 -14.36 -0.26
CA ALA A 353 19.23 -14.29 1.18
C ALA A 353 19.36 -12.84 1.68
N GLU A 354 18.97 -12.63 2.93
CA GLU A 354 19.21 -11.39 3.66
C GLU A 354 20.68 -11.30 4.09
N GLY A 355 21.34 -10.21 3.70
CA GLY A 355 22.68 -9.85 4.17
C GLY A 355 22.68 -8.50 4.89
N ASP A 356 23.80 -8.20 5.55
CA ASP A 356 23.90 -7.08 6.51
C ASP A 356 23.59 -5.70 5.89
N ARG A 357 23.81 -5.52 4.58
CA ARG A 357 23.61 -4.25 3.86
C ARG A 357 22.88 -4.41 2.52
N GLY A 358 22.10 -5.49 2.38
CA GLY A 358 21.31 -5.76 1.18
C GLY A 358 21.12 -7.25 0.92
N ARG A 359 20.65 -7.56 -0.28
CA ARG A 359 20.37 -8.93 -0.72
C ARG A 359 21.66 -9.63 -1.16
N VAL A 360 21.77 -10.91 -0.82
CA VAL A 360 22.82 -11.82 -1.28
C VAL A 360 22.20 -12.80 -2.26
N TYR A 361 22.75 -12.88 -3.47
CA TYR A 361 22.26 -13.76 -4.53
C TYR A 361 23.14 -15.01 -4.65
N LEU A 362 22.51 -16.17 -4.57
CA LEU A 362 23.16 -17.47 -4.46
C LEU A 362 22.64 -18.43 -5.53
N ALA A 363 23.51 -19.33 -5.98
CA ALA A 363 23.13 -20.39 -6.91
C ALA A 363 22.12 -21.36 -6.23
N PRO A 364 21.27 -22.03 -7.02
CA PRO A 364 20.42 -23.10 -6.52
C PRO A 364 21.24 -24.20 -5.83
N THR A 365 20.72 -24.74 -4.73
CA THR A 365 21.27 -25.95 -4.10
C THR A 365 20.22 -27.05 -4.13
N VAL A 366 20.66 -28.32 -4.13
CA VAL A 366 19.77 -29.48 -4.13
C VAL A 366 18.82 -29.46 -2.93
N GLU A 367 19.32 -29.03 -1.77
CA GLU A 367 18.50 -28.89 -0.55
C GLU A 367 17.34 -27.91 -0.76
N HIS A 368 17.63 -26.72 -1.28
CA HIS A 368 16.60 -25.69 -1.50
C HIS A 368 15.62 -26.05 -2.61
N GLU A 369 16.05 -26.77 -3.65
CA GLU A 369 15.13 -27.32 -4.64
C GLU A 369 14.21 -28.37 -3.98
N ALA A 370 14.79 -29.35 -3.28
CA ALA A 370 14.06 -30.47 -2.70
C ALA A 370 13.05 -30.07 -1.63
N VAL A 371 13.37 -29.08 -0.78
CA VAL A 371 12.46 -28.63 0.29
C VAL A 371 11.13 -28.11 -0.26
N THR A 372 11.13 -27.51 -1.45
CA THR A 372 9.88 -26.98 -2.03
C THR A 372 8.87 -28.06 -2.40
N SER A 373 9.33 -29.29 -2.65
CA SER A 373 8.49 -30.45 -2.94
C SER A 373 8.07 -31.24 -1.68
N LYS A 374 8.58 -30.86 -0.50
CA LYS A 374 8.22 -31.54 0.77
C LYS A 374 6.89 -31.07 1.34
N ALA A 375 6.43 -29.89 0.95
CA ALA A 375 5.17 -29.34 1.43
C ALA A 375 3.99 -30.22 0.97
N LYS A 376 3.09 -30.52 1.89
CA LYS A 376 1.86 -31.28 1.62
C LYS A 376 0.68 -30.52 2.22
N PRO A 377 -0.08 -29.77 1.42
CA PRO A 377 -1.26 -29.06 1.92
C PRO A 377 -2.36 -30.06 2.27
N GLU A 378 -2.99 -29.85 3.43
CA GLU A 378 -4.18 -30.60 3.86
C GLU A 378 -5.46 -30.06 3.20
N TRP A 379 -5.46 -28.77 2.87
CA TRP A 379 -6.56 -28.07 2.20
C TRP A 379 -6.09 -27.38 0.92
N LYS A 380 -6.96 -27.33 -0.10
CA LYS A 380 -6.75 -26.63 -1.36
C LYS A 380 -8.02 -25.86 -1.76
N PRO A 381 -7.90 -24.68 -2.40
CA PRO A 381 -9.06 -23.94 -2.87
C PRO A 381 -9.73 -24.68 -4.03
N GLU A 382 -11.03 -24.93 -3.87
CA GLU A 382 -11.85 -25.63 -4.85
C GLU A 382 -12.43 -24.68 -5.89
N GLY A 383 -12.86 -25.24 -7.03
CA GLY A 383 -13.58 -24.54 -8.08
C GLY A 383 -12.75 -24.22 -9.31
N ALA A 384 -13.40 -24.33 -10.47
CA ALA A 384 -12.86 -23.89 -11.74
C ALA A 384 -13.08 -22.39 -11.94
N PHE A 385 -12.15 -21.71 -12.59
CA PHE A 385 -12.39 -20.34 -13.05
C PHE A 385 -13.01 -20.35 -14.45
N VAL A 386 -13.60 -19.21 -14.83
CA VAL A 386 -14.17 -19.02 -16.17
C VAL A 386 -13.09 -19.23 -17.22
N GLU A 387 -13.29 -20.17 -18.13
CA GLU A 387 -12.36 -20.48 -19.23
C GLU A 387 -12.46 -19.44 -20.38
N ASP A 388 -12.50 -18.14 -20.07
CA ASP A 388 -12.35 -17.07 -21.07
C ASP A 388 -10.95 -16.47 -20.97
N ALA A 389 -10.10 -16.76 -21.95
CA ALA A 389 -8.72 -16.28 -22.00
C ALA A 389 -8.59 -14.75 -22.05
N ARG A 390 -9.65 -14.01 -22.43
CA ARG A 390 -9.68 -12.54 -22.38
C ARG A 390 -9.92 -12.01 -20.97
N ALA A 391 -10.55 -12.82 -20.11
CA ALA A 391 -10.79 -12.50 -18.71
C ALA A 391 -9.67 -13.07 -17.81
N PHE A 392 -9.22 -14.30 -18.08
CA PHE A 392 -8.25 -15.01 -17.24
C PHE A 392 -7.36 -15.95 -18.06
N THR A 393 -6.11 -15.57 -18.26
CA THR A 393 -5.18 -16.24 -19.18
C THR A 393 -4.64 -17.62 -18.78
N PRO A 394 -4.56 -18.04 -17.49
CA PRO A 394 -3.98 -19.34 -17.12
C PRO A 394 -4.61 -20.58 -17.79
N CYS A 395 -5.91 -20.53 -18.13
CA CYS A 395 -6.64 -21.65 -18.77
C CYS A 395 -6.01 -22.13 -20.08
N ILE A 396 -5.34 -21.24 -20.83
CA ILE A 396 -4.72 -21.60 -22.11
C ILE A 396 -3.49 -22.51 -21.94
N TYR A 397 -2.97 -22.62 -20.71
CA TYR A 397 -1.84 -23.47 -20.34
C TYR A 397 -2.26 -24.70 -19.51
N GLY A 398 -3.56 -25.03 -19.46
CA GLY A 398 -4.04 -26.21 -18.72
C GLY A 398 -4.28 -26.00 -17.22
N ILE A 399 -3.99 -24.81 -16.70
CA ILE A 399 -4.32 -24.40 -15.33
C ILE A 399 -5.80 -24.01 -15.35
N LYS A 400 -6.69 -24.79 -14.73
CA LYS A 400 -8.16 -24.60 -14.84
C LYS A 400 -8.88 -24.34 -13.51
N GLU A 401 -8.19 -24.54 -12.40
CA GLU A 401 -8.78 -24.49 -11.05
C GLU A 401 -7.96 -23.60 -10.13
N TRP A 402 -8.60 -23.02 -9.12
CA TRP A 402 -7.96 -22.09 -8.19
C TRP A 402 -6.73 -22.69 -7.50
N GLN A 403 -6.79 -23.97 -7.14
CA GLN A 403 -5.65 -24.68 -6.52
C GLN A 403 -4.39 -24.72 -7.39
N HIS A 404 -4.51 -24.71 -8.71
CA HIS A 404 -3.36 -24.79 -9.63
C HIS A 404 -2.55 -23.48 -9.72
N LEU A 405 -3.06 -22.37 -9.16
CA LEU A 405 -2.36 -21.09 -9.14
C LEU A 405 -1.30 -21.01 -8.04
N PHE A 406 -1.34 -21.91 -7.07
CA PHE A 406 -0.46 -21.93 -5.92
C PHE A 406 0.46 -23.15 -5.97
N SER A 407 1.68 -22.99 -5.50
CA SER A 407 2.52 -24.14 -5.13
C SER A 407 2.00 -24.76 -3.83
N ASP A 408 2.25 -26.06 -3.64
CA ASP A 408 1.90 -26.76 -2.40
C ASP A 408 2.49 -26.07 -1.16
N ARG A 409 3.70 -25.50 -1.28
CA ARG A 409 4.34 -24.73 -0.21
C ARG A 409 3.63 -23.40 0.09
N GLN A 410 3.11 -22.70 -0.92
CA GLN A 410 2.28 -21.50 -0.72
C GLN A 410 0.96 -21.84 -0.04
N LEU A 411 0.32 -22.95 -0.43
CA LEU A 411 -0.92 -23.41 0.20
C LEU A 411 -0.70 -23.71 1.69
N VAL A 412 0.33 -24.50 2.02
CA VAL A 412 0.68 -24.79 3.43
C VAL A 412 0.94 -23.50 4.23
N ALA A 413 1.63 -22.52 3.64
CA ALA A 413 1.88 -21.25 4.33
C ALA A 413 0.60 -20.45 4.56
N LEU A 414 -0.24 -20.28 3.53
CA LEU A 414 -1.49 -19.53 3.61
C LEU A 414 -2.47 -20.16 4.62
N THR A 415 -2.60 -21.49 4.62
CA THR A 415 -3.44 -22.19 5.59
C THR A 415 -2.90 -22.05 7.00
N THR A 416 -1.59 -22.22 7.20
CA THR A 416 -0.95 -22.05 8.52
C THR A 416 -1.22 -20.66 9.09
N PHE A 417 -1.05 -19.60 8.30
CA PHE A 417 -1.34 -18.24 8.77
C PHE A 417 -2.84 -18.05 9.05
N THR A 418 -3.72 -18.60 8.21
CA THR A 418 -5.18 -18.52 8.40
C THR A 418 -5.61 -19.18 9.71
N ASP A 419 -5.06 -20.35 10.03
CA ASP A 419 -5.34 -21.06 11.28
C ASP A 419 -4.81 -20.29 12.49
N LEU A 420 -3.58 -19.75 12.39
CA LEU A 420 -2.98 -18.95 13.46
C LEU A 420 -3.72 -17.62 13.71
N LEU A 421 -4.41 -17.05 12.72
CA LEU A 421 -5.28 -15.88 12.93
C LEU A 421 -6.44 -16.20 13.89
N GLY A 422 -7.01 -17.42 13.81
CA GLY A 422 -8.02 -17.89 14.74
C GLY A 422 -7.47 -17.93 16.17
N ASN A 423 -6.31 -18.57 16.34
CA ASN A 423 -5.64 -18.66 17.64
C ASN A 423 -5.22 -17.30 18.20
N ALA A 424 -4.78 -16.38 17.34
CA ALA A 424 -4.46 -15.00 17.72
C ALA A 424 -5.71 -14.27 18.25
N CYS A 425 -6.85 -14.43 17.57
CA CYS A 425 -8.12 -13.82 17.95
C CYS A 425 -8.58 -14.30 19.34
N GLU A 426 -8.55 -15.62 19.60
CA GLU A 426 -8.87 -16.19 20.91
C GLU A 426 -7.95 -15.64 22.01
N ARG A 427 -6.65 -15.56 21.72
CA ARG A 427 -5.66 -15.01 22.63
C ARG A 427 -5.92 -13.54 22.95
N VAL A 428 -6.14 -12.71 21.93
CA VAL A 428 -6.43 -11.28 22.09
C VAL A 428 -7.69 -11.08 22.93
N CYS A 429 -8.73 -11.88 22.70
CA CYS A 429 -9.97 -11.80 23.45
C CYS A 429 -9.73 -12.08 24.94
N ARG A 430 -9.06 -13.19 25.28
CA ARG A 430 -8.72 -13.55 26.67
C ARG A 430 -7.86 -12.47 27.35
N ASP A 431 -6.83 -12.00 26.65
CA ASP A 431 -5.92 -10.99 27.18
C ASP A 431 -6.67 -9.64 27.33
N GLY A 432 -7.62 -9.33 26.44
CA GLY A 432 -8.56 -8.22 26.53
C GLY A 432 -9.47 -8.24 27.75
N ILE A 433 -10.10 -9.39 28.04
CA ILE A 433 -10.91 -9.59 29.26
C ILE A 433 -10.04 -9.39 30.50
N SER A 434 -8.83 -9.95 30.50
CA SER A 434 -7.87 -9.79 31.61
C SER A 434 -7.41 -8.34 31.81
N ALA A 435 -7.36 -7.56 30.73
CA ALA A 435 -7.06 -6.13 30.74
C ALA A 435 -8.28 -5.24 31.09
N GLY A 436 -9.44 -5.84 31.36
CA GLY A 436 -10.66 -5.15 31.79
C GLY A 436 -11.59 -4.67 30.66
N LEU A 437 -11.43 -5.20 29.43
CA LEU A 437 -12.46 -5.05 28.40
C LEU A 437 -13.70 -5.87 28.77
N VAL A 438 -14.87 -5.38 28.36
CA VAL A 438 -16.15 -6.08 28.61
C VAL A 438 -16.16 -7.39 27.82
N ASP A 439 -16.55 -8.46 28.51
CA ASP A 439 -16.83 -9.76 27.91
C ASP A 439 -18.28 -9.79 27.39
N ASP A 440 -18.45 -9.37 26.14
CA ASP A 440 -19.73 -9.31 25.43
C ASP A 440 -19.54 -9.87 24.02
N PRO A 441 -20.43 -10.76 23.53
CA PRO A 441 -20.40 -11.29 22.17
C PRO A 441 -20.57 -10.22 21.07
N GLN A 442 -20.95 -8.99 21.38
CA GLN A 442 -21.14 -7.95 20.36
C GLN A 442 -19.90 -7.78 19.47
N LEU A 443 -20.09 -7.92 18.16
CA LEU A 443 -19.03 -7.94 17.17
C LEU A 443 -18.69 -6.54 16.66
N LEU A 444 -17.55 -6.40 15.97
CA LEU A 444 -17.06 -5.12 15.48
C LEU A 444 -18.05 -4.47 14.49
N HIS A 445 -18.65 -5.28 13.61
CA HIS A 445 -19.61 -4.83 12.61
C HIS A 445 -20.95 -4.35 13.20
N GLU A 446 -21.25 -4.75 14.43
CA GLU A 446 -22.44 -4.32 15.19
C GLU A 446 -22.18 -3.05 16.01
N GLY A 447 -20.98 -2.49 15.90
CA GLY A 447 -20.57 -1.32 16.69
C GLY A 447 -19.85 -1.64 17.99
N GLY A 448 -19.58 -2.93 18.29
CA GLY A 448 -18.99 -3.38 19.54
C GLY A 448 -17.61 -2.79 19.85
N VAL A 449 -17.31 -2.68 21.14
CA VAL A 449 -16.00 -2.28 21.71
C VAL A 449 -15.54 -3.25 22.81
N SER A 450 -16.15 -4.43 22.85
CA SER A 450 -15.85 -5.54 23.77
C SER A 450 -14.50 -6.18 23.46
N ALA A 451 -14.07 -7.13 24.30
CA ALA A 451 -12.90 -7.96 24.03
C ALA A 451 -13.02 -8.70 22.67
N SER A 452 -14.21 -9.19 22.33
CA SER A 452 -14.51 -9.84 21.05
C SER A 452 -14.33 -8.89 19.86
N ALA A 453 -14.92 -7.69 19.92
CA ALA A 453 -14.78 -6.68 18.86
C ALA A 453 -13.33 -6.21 18.70
N TYR A 454 -12.59 -6.09 19.81
CA TYR A 454 -11.16 -5.76 19.76
C TYR A 454 -10.32 -6.87 19.14
N ALA A 455 -10.64 -8.14 19.44
CA ALA A 455 -9.99 -9.28 18.82
C ALA A 455 -10.25 -9.35 17.31
N GLU A 456 -11.48 -9.05 16.85
CA GLU A 456 -11.78 -8.92 15.41
C GLU A 456 -11.00 -7.79 14.74
N ALA A 457 -10.85 -6.64 15.42
CA ALA A 457 -10.03 -5.54 14.93
C ALA A 457 -8.56 -5.96 14.74
N ILE A 458 -7.95 -6.61 15.74
CA ILE A 458 -6.59 -7.14 15.63
C ILE A 458 -6.50 -8.19 14.52
N ARG A 459 -7.46 -9.12 14.44
CA ARG A 459 -7.53 -10.14 13.38
C ARG A 459 -7.51 -9.53 11.99
N LEU A 460 -8.24 -8.43 11.77
CA LEU A 460 -8.25 -7.72 10.49
C LEU A 460 -6.85 -7.23 10.10
N TYR A 461 -6.12 -6.58 11.02
CA TYR A 461 -4.76 -6.11 10.75
C TYR A 461 -3.78 -7.28 10.55
N LEU A 462 -3.86 -8.34 11.37
CA LEU A 462 -3.00 -9.51 11.21
C LEU A 462 -3.28 -10.26 9.91
N GLY A 463 -4.54 -10.31 9.48
CA GLY A 463 -4.94 -10.91 8.20
C GLY A 463 -4.32 -10.18 7.01
N GLN A 464 -4.26 -8.84 7.06
CA GLN A 464 -3.57 -8.03 6.04
C GLN A 464 -2.05 -8.24 6.01
N LEU A 465 -1.43 -8.59 7.14
CA LEU A 465 0.02 -8.89 7.22
C LEU A 465 0.37 -10.31 6.74
N SER A 466 -0.63 -11.20 6.67
CA SER A 466 -0.46 -12.61 6.32
C SER A 466 -0.66 -12.89 4.82
N ALA A 467 -1.29 -11.95 4.12
CA ALA A 467 -1.48 -11.96 2.66
C ALA A 467 -0.31 -11.25 1.96
#